data_AF-A0A975QR04-F1
#
_entry.id   AF-A0A975QR04-F1
#
_cell.length_a   1.000
_cell.length_b   1.000
_cell.length_c   1.000
_cell.angle_alpha   90.00
_cell.angle_beta   90.00
_cell.angle_gamma   90.00
#
_symmetry.space_group_name_H-M   'P 1'
#
loop_
_entity.id
_entity.type
_entity.pdbx_description
1 polymer ?
#
loop_
_entity_poly.entity_id
_entity_poly.type
_entity_poly.pdbx_seq_one_letter_code
_entity_poly.pdbx_strand_id
1 'polypeptide(L)'
;MKVKVEDMNCITCSEKIEKALIDLGIESYKISLEDKIVDVELNGQNEEIILKTIKDAGFTVSQNEVEEIICCCHNISKAKIEESISKGATTVSEIEEYCGVSEFGCCKEKIEEIVNN
;
A
#
# COMPACT_ATOMS: atom_id res chain seq x y z
N MET A 1 -0.42 3.51 -8.29
CA MET A 1 0.20 2.76 -7.17
C MET A 1 0.99 3.75 -6.35
N LYS A 2 0.95 3.67 -5.03
CA LYS A 2 1.77 4.55 -4.18
C LYS A 2 2.78 3.73 -3.43
N VAL A 3 4.00 4.25 -3.35
CA VAL A 3 5.11 3.60 -2.67
C VAL A 3 5.73 4.60 -1.71
N LYS A 4 6.04 4.17 -0.50
CA LYS A 4 6.72 5.01 0.47
C LYS A 4 8.25 4.85 0.31
N VAL A 5 8.96 5.97 0.32
CA VAL A 5 10.42 6.04 0.10
C VAL A 5 11.08 6.83 1.23
N GLU A 6 11.49 6.14 2.29
CA GLU A 6 11.94 6.76 3.54
C GLU A 6 13.21 7.63 3.38
N ASP A 7 14.07 7.26 2.43
CA ASP A 7 15.39 7.86 2.23
C ASP A 7 15.39 9.07 1.28
N MET A 8 14.22 9.45 0.75
CA MET A 8 14.06 10.59 -0.15
C MET A 8 13.93 11.91 0.63
N ASN A 9 15.05 12.40 1.19
CA ASN A 9 15.06 13.61 2.05
C ASN A 9 15.45 14.90 1.32
N CYS A 10 15.65 14.86 0.01
CA CYS A 10 16.23 15.98 -0.74
C CYS A 10 15.64 16.11 -2.15
N ILE A 11 15.67 17.33 -2.71
CA ILE A 11 15.19 17.60 -4.08
C ILE A 11 15.95 16.77 -5.11
N THR A 12 17.27 16.65 -4.95
CA THR A 12 18.11 15.81 -5.81
C THR A 12 17.81 14.31 -5.65
N CYS A 13 17.22 13.91 -4.53
CA CYS A 13 16.78 12.54 -4.28
C CYS A 13 15.52 12.25 -5.09
N SER A 14 14.54 13.16 -5.08
CA SER A 14 13.35 13.05 -5.93
C SER A 14 13.67 13.10 -7.42
N GLU A 15 14.59 13.95 -7.87
CA GLU A 15 14.99 14.03 -9.28
C GLU A 15 15.62 12.71 -9.79
N LYS A 16 16.36 11.99 -8.93
CA LYS A 16 16.92 10.69 -9.29
C LYS A 16 15.84 9.63 -9.49
N ILE A 17 14.84 9.61 -8.62
CA ILE A 17 13.69 8.69 -8.73
C ILE A 17 12.90 9.03 -9.98
N GLU A 18 12.58 10.30 -10.20
CA GLU A 18 11.91 10.79 -11.39
C GLU A 18 12.64 10.35 -12.67
N LYS A 19 13.95 10.57 -12.73
CA LYS A 19 14.74 10.12 -13.88
C LYS A 19 14.66 8.62 -14.09
N ALA A 20 14.74 7.81 -13.03
CA ALA A 20 14.63 6.36 -13.14
C ALA A 20 13.25 5.91 -13.65
N LEU A 21 12.18 6.61 -13.25
CA LEU A 21 10.82 6.36 -13.74
C LEU A 21 10.67 6.74 -15.23
N ILE A 22 11.22 7.88 -15.64
CA ILE A 22 11.23 8.30 -17.05
C ILE A 22 12.02 7.30 -17.91
N ASP A 23 13.21 6.88 -17.45
CA ASP A 23 14.05 5.91 -18.15
C ASP A 23 13.35 4.54 -18.29
N LEU A 24 12.43 4.21 -17.37
CA LEU A 24 11.57 3.03 -17.43
C LEU A 24 10.38 3.19 -18.41
N GLY A 25 10.09 4.42 -18.85
CA GLY A 25 8.95 4.74 -19.72
C GLY A 25 7.66 5.06 -18.97
N ILE A 26 7.74 5.44 -17.69
CA ILE A 26 6.60 5.92 -16.91
C ILE A 26 6.38 7.40 -17.22
N GLU A 27 5.21 7.74 -17.77
CA GLU A 27 4.87 9.13 -18.14
C GLU A 27 4.07 9.88 -17.07
N SER A 28 3.41 9.14 -16.16
CA SER A 28 2.51 9.71 -15.16
C SER A 28 2.88 9.25 -13.77
N TYR A 29 3.47 10.16 -13.00
CA TYR A 29 3.89 9.97 -11.62
C TYR A 29 3.80 11.27 -10.83
N LYS A 30 3.73 11.16 -9.50
CA LYS A 30 3.77 12.27 -8.56
C LYS A 30 4.67 11.90 -7.38
N ILE A 31 5.67 12.74 -7.12
CA ILE A 31 6.61 12.56 -6.02
C ILE A 31 6.30 13.60 -4.94
N SER A 32 6.04 13.14 -3.71
CA SER A 32 5.83 13.97 -2.52
C SER A 32 7.01 13.78 -1.56
N LEU A 33 7.84 14.81 -1.41
CA LEU A 33 8.91 14.85 -0.41
C LEU A 33 8.37 14.95 1.02
N GLU A 34 7.23 15.64 1.19
CA GLU A 34 6.58 15.84 2.48
C GLU A 34 6.03 14.51 3.02
N ASP A 35 5.28 13.79 2.20
CA ASP A 35 4.70 12.50 2.58
C ASP A 35 5.68 11.34 2.44
N LYS A 36 6.82 11.57 1.77
CA LYS A 36 7.77 10.55 1.31
C LYS A 36 7.11 9.48 0.45
N ILE A 37 6.22 9.91 -0.45
CA ILE A 37 5.43 9.02 -1.31
C ILE A 37 5.76 9.27 -2.78
N VAL A 38 5.89 8.19 -3.53
CA VAL A 38 5.95 8.18 -5.00
C VAL A 38 4.67 7.50 -5.50
N ASP A 39 3.79 8.28 -6.11
CA ASP A 39 2.59 7.79 -6.79
C ASP A 39 2.89 7.60 -8.28
N VAL A 40 2.60 6.43 -8.82
CA VAL A 40 2.88 6.06 -10.21
C VAL A 40 1.62 5.47 -10.85
N GLU A 41 1.23 5.96 -12.02
CA GLU A 41 0.19 5.31 -12.80
C GLU A 41 0.77 4.12 -13.55
N LEU A 42 0.20 2.94 -13.30
CA LEU A 42 0.77 1.69 -13.80
C LEU A 42 0.66 1.57 -15.33
N ASN A 43 -0.37 2.10 -16.01
CA ASN A 43 -0.50 2.10 -17.49
C ASN A 43 -0.04 0.79 -18.21
N GLY A 44 -0.24 -0.37 -17.58
CA GLY A 44 0.18 -1.69 -18.10
C GLY A 44 1.60 -2.16 -17.71
N GLN A 45 2.34 -1.37 -16.95
CA GLN A 45 3.62 -1.71 -16.32
C GLN A 45 3.42 -2.55 -15.07
N ASN A 46 4.39 -3.42 -14.79
CA ASN A 46 4.38 -4.27 -13.61
C ASN A 46 4.92 -3.48 -12.40
N GLU A 47 4.15 -3.47 -11.31
CA GLU A 47 4.53 -2.87 -10.03
C GLU A 47 5.91 -3.32 -9.54
N GLU A 48 6.22 -4.62 -9.67
CA GLU A 48 7.50 -5.19 -9.23
C GLU A 48 8.68 -4.56 -9.96
N ILE A 49 8.52 -4.24 -11.25
CA ILE A 49 9.54 -3.58 -12.07
C ILE A 49 9.76 -2.15 -11.56
N ILE A 50 8.69 -1.41 -11.25
CA ILE A 50 8.80 -0.04 -10.74
C ILE A 50 9.50 -0.02 -9.38
N LEU A 51 9.11 -0.91 -8.46
CA LEU A 51 9.74 -1.04 -7.15
C LEU A 51 11.22 -1.38 -7.28
N LYS A 52 11.56 -2.30 -8.20
CA LYS A 52 12.94 -2.65 -8.48
C LYS A 52 13.73 -1.46 -9.04
N THR A 53 13.17 -0.71 -9.98
CA THR A 53 13.80 0.50 -10.53
C THR A 53 14.13 1.53 -9.45
N ILE A 54 13.20 1.76 -8.51
CA ILE A 54 13.43 2.69 -7.39
C ILE A 54 14.53 2.15 -6.44
N LYS A 55 14.54 0.84 -6.17
CA LYS A 55 15.61 0.18 -5.40
C LYS A 55 16.97 0.26 -6.10
N ASP A 56 17.01 0.02 -7.40
CA ASP A 56 18.23 0.07 -8.24
C ASP A 56 18.77 1.51 -8.34
N ALA A 57 17.91 2.53 -8.22
CA ALA A 57 18.31 3.93 -8.06
C ALA A 57 18.90 4.26 -6.67
N GLY A 58 18.93 3.28 -5.75
CA GLY A 58 19.56 3.38 -4.44
C GLY A 58 18.62 3.80 -3.31
N PHE A 59 17.30 3.64 -3.49
CA PHE A 59 16.31 4.06 -2.50
C PHE A 59 15.60 2.87 -1.86
N THR A 60 15.39 2.94 -0.55
CA THR A 60 14.57 1.96 0.17
C THR A 60 13.09 2.26 -0.05
N VAL A 61 12.37 1.28 -0.58
CA VAL A 61 10.91 1.34 -0.70
C VAL A 61 10.25 0.47 0.36
N SER A 62 9.30 1.03 1.08
CA SER A 62 8.33 0.25 1.84
C SER A 62 7.08 0.10 0.97
N GLN A 63 6.76 -1.14 0.62
CA GLN A 63 5.44 -1.51 0.10
C GLN A 63 4.44 -1.37 1.25
N ASN A 64 4.13 -0.15 1.62
CA ASN A 64 2.85 0.10 2.23
C ASN A 64 1.92 0.27 1.04
N GLU A 65 1.29 -0.85 0.66
CA GLU A 65 -0.03 -0.78 0.06
C GLU A 65 -0.76 0.38 0.74
N VAL A 66 -1.28 1.32 -0.03
CA VAL A 66 -2.17 2.35 0.52
C VAL A 66 -3.22 1.56 1.26
N GLU A 67 -3.12 1.55 2.59
CA GLU A 67 -3.93 0.69 3.43
C GLU A 67 -5.37 0.96 3.05
N GLU A 68 -5.97 0.04 2.29
CA GLU A 68 -7.37 0.18 1.92
C GLU A 68 -8.11 0.07 3.25
N ILE A 69 -8.57 1.20 3.76
CA ILE A 69 -9.30 1.23 5.02
C ILE A 69 -10.65 0.57 4.72
N ILE A 70 -10.76 -0.69 5.14
CA ILE A 70 -11.97 -1.48 4.96
C ILE A 70 -12.99 -1.07 6.00
N CYS A 71 -12.56 -0.86 7.26
CA CYS A 71 -13.42 -0.30 8.31
C CYS A 71 -13.04 1.14 8.63
N CYS A 72 -13.82 2.09 8.14
CA CYS A 72 -13.62 3.51 8.43
C CYS A 72 -13.86 3.88 9.91
N CYS A 73 -14.75 3.16 10.61
CA CYS A 73 -15.10 3.45 12.00
C CYS A 73 -13.95 3.19 12.99
N HIS A 74 -13.13 2.19 12.69
CA HIS A 74 -12.03 1.74 13.56
C HIS A 74 -10.66 1.86 12.89
N ASN A 75 -10.62 2.52 11.72
CA ASN A 75 -9.41 2.69 10.91
C ASN A 75 -8.67 1.36 10.64
N ILE A 76 -9.44 0.31 10.31
CA ILE A 76 -8.87 -1.03 10.04
C ILE A 76 -8.57 -1.15 8.56
N SER A 77 -7.30 -1.42 8.27
CA SER A 77 -6.79 -1.68 6.92
C SER A 77 -7.06 -3.12 6.46
N LYS A 78 -7.08 -3.34 5.14
CA LYS A 78 -7.11 -4.68 4.54
C LYS A 78 -5.98 -5.57 5.06
N ALA A 79 -4.77 -5.02 5.17
CA ALA A 79 -3.61 -5.74 5.71
C ALA A 79 -3.86 -6.25 7.14
N LYS A 80 -4.57 -5.49 7.97
CA LYS A 80 -4.93 -5.93 9.33
C LYS A 80 -5.92 -7.10 9.33
N ILE A 81 -6.83 -7.12 8.37
CA ILE A 81 -7.78 -8.23 8.17
C ILE A 81 -7.02 -9.47 7.69
N GLU A 82 -6.13 -9.34 6.71
CA GLU A 82 -5.28 -10.43 6.22
C GLU A 82 -4.32 -10.97 7.30
N GLU A 83 -3.80 -10.11 8.17
CA GLU A 83 -3.02 -10.52 9.34
C GLU A 83 -3.86 -11.40 10.29
N SER A 84 -5.14 -11.06 10.47
CA SER A 84 -6.07 -11.82 11.30
C SER A 84 -6.37 -13.19 10.69
N ILE A 85 -6.56 -13.25 9.37
CA ILE A 85 -6.72 -14.51 8.62
C ILE A 85 -5.46 -15.37 8.73
N SER A 86 -4.28 -14.76 8.61
CA SER A 86 -2.98 -15.44 8.76
C SER A 86 -2.77 -16.03 10.16
N LYS A 87 -3.44 -15.47 11.17
CA LYS A 87 -3.45 -16.00 12.55
C LYS A 87 -4.50 -17.08 12.77
N GLY A 88 -5.31 -17.40 11.76
CA GLY A 88 -6.30 -18.47 11.77
C GLY A 88 -7.75 -17.99 11.82
N ALA A 89 -8.03 -16.70 11.70
CA ALA A 89 -9.42 -16.22 11.61
C ALA A 89 -10.04 -16.67 10.28
N THR A 90 -11.16 -17.38 10.37
CA THR A 90 -11.93 -17.90 9.23
C THR A 90 -13.35 -17.34 9.18
N THR A 91 -13.70 -16.49 10.14
CA THR A 91 -15.01 -15.86 10.25
C THR A 91 -14.87 -14.38 10.60
N VAL A 92 -15.89 -13.59 10.28
CA VAL A 92 -15.93 -12.16 10.61
C VAL A 92 -15.82 -11.95 12.13
N SER A 93 -16.47 -12.78 12.93
CA SER A 93 -16.45 -12.68 14.39
C SER A 93 -15.06 -12.90 15.00
N GLU A 94 -14.25 -13.78 14.41
CA GLU A 94 -12.86 -13.95 14.83
C GLU A 94 -12.01 -12.73 14.45
N ILE A 95 -12.23 -12.16 13.25
CA ILE A 95 -11.55 -10.93 12.83
C ILE A 95 -11.90 -9.77 13.76
N GLU A 96 -13.16 -9.66 14.22
CA GLU A 96 -13.59 -8.64 15.18
C GLU A 96 -12.78 -8.71 16.48
N GLU A 97 -12.54 -9.91 17.00
CA GLU A 97 -11.73 -10.15 18.19
C GLU A 97 -10.26 -9.75 17.97
N TYR A 98 -9.66 -10.16 16.85
CA TYR A 98 -8.29 -9.78 16.49
C TYR A 98 -8.11 -8.28 16.26
N CYS A 99 -9.14 -7.62 15.75
CA CYS A 99 -9.17 -6.19 15.50
C CYS A 99 -9.57 -5.37 16.75
N GLY A 100 -10.04 -6.01 17.82
CA GLY A 100 -10.46 -5.34 19.06
C GLY A 100 -11.68 -4.44 18.88
N VAL A 101 -12.59 -4.81 17.97
CA VAL A 101 -13.81 -4.04 17.67
C VAL A 101 -15.04 -4.77 18.16
N SER A 102 -16.10 -4.02 18.48
CA SER A 102 -17.35 -4.60 18.97
C SER A 102 -18.16 -5.30 17.88
N GLU A 103 -18.20 -4.71 16.68
CA GLU A 103 -18.86 -5.27 15.50
C GLU A 103 -18.42 -4.49 14.24
N PHE A 104 -18.28 -5.19 13.11
CA PHE A 104 -18.20 -4.53 11.81
C PHE A 104 -19.61 -4.13 11.33
N GLY A 105 -19.87 -2.83 11.24
CA GLY A 105 -21.13 -2.31 10.70
C GLY A 105 -21.17 -2.36 9.16
N CYS A 106 -20.98 -1.19 8.52
CA CYS A 106 -21.10 -1.01 7.06
C CYS A 106 -20.09 -1.80 6.21
N CYS A 107 -19.11 -2.43 6.84
CA CYS A 107 -17.96 -3.05 6.19
C CYS A 107 -18.05 -4.58 6.22
N LYS A 108 -19.07 -5.14 6.89
CA LYS A 108 -19.24 -6.58 7.10
C LYS A 108 -19.25 -7.38 5.81
N GLU A 109 -20.07 -6.97 4.84
CA GLU A 109 -20.20 -7.66 3.54
C GLU A 109 -18.85 -7.73 2.79
N LYS A 110 -18.09 -6.63 2.78
CA LYS A 110 -16.75 -6.59 2.17
C LYS A 110 -15.75 -7.51 2.88
N ILE A 111 -15.85 -7.63 4.20
CA ILE A 111 -14.97 -8.50 4.98
C ILE A 111 -15.35 -9.98 4.74
N GLU A 112 -16.64 -10.29 4.64
CA GLU A 112 -17.11 -11.64 4.28
C GLU A 112 -16.59 -12.07 2.91
N GLU A 113 -16.55 -11.18 1.91
CA GLU A 113 -15.95 -11.46 0.61
C GLU A 113 -14.45 -11.78 0.70
N ILE A 114 -13.71 -11.08 1.58
CA ILE A 114 -12.27 -11.30 1.78
C ILE A 114 -12.00 -12.62 2.51
N VAL A 115 -12.86 -13.01 3.44
CA VAL A 115 -12.72 -14.26 4.20
C VAL A 115 -13.03 -15.50 3.35
N ASN A 116 -13.98 -15.38 2.41
CA ASN A 116 -14.47 -16.51 1.62
C ASN A 116 -13.81 -16.65 0.24
N ASN A 117 -12.78 -15.87 -0.07
CA ASN A 117 -12.05 -15.86 -1.34
C ASN A 117 -10.61 -16.32 -1.16
#